data_AF-A0A432QBQ2-F1
#
_entry.id   AF-A0A432QBQ2-F1
#
_cell.length_a   1.000
_cell.length_b   1.000
_cell.length_c   1.000
_cell.angle_alpha   90.00
_cell.angle_beta   90.00
_cell.angle_gamma   90.00
#
_symmetry.space_group_name_H-M   'P 1'
#
loop_
_entity.id
_entity.type
_entity.pdbx_description
1 polymer ?
#
loop_
_entity_poly.entity_id
_entity_poly.type
_entity_poly.pdbx_seq_one_letter_code
_entity_poly.pdbx_strand_id
1 'polypeptide(L)'
;HLFGMPSKMDAIKAVADKHGLKILEDASHAHGATYKEKPIGSFGDVSVFSMQGNKLVPSGEGGVLLCDSQEYYESATRLGHYERLLDLESENRYFAATGFGFKF
;
A
#
# COMPACT_ATOMS: atom_id res chain seq x y z
N HIS A 1 -1.69 8.24 -9.57
CA HIS A 1 -2.90 9.09 -9.62
C HIS A 1 -2.53 10.54 -9.33
N LEU A 2 -2.00 11.24 -10.33
CA LEU A 2 -1.32 12.53 -10.12
C LEU A 2 -2.34 13.66 -9.98
N PHE A 3 -2.14 14.53 -8.98
CA PHE A 3 -3.00 15.70 -8.71
C PHE A 3 -4.49 15.33 -8.56
N GLY A 4 -4.77 14.19 -7.95
CA GLY A 4 -6.14 13.70 -7.76
C GLY A 4 -6.78 13.11 -9.00
N MET A 5 -6.10 13.12 -10.15
CA MET A 5 -6.60 12.56 -11.41
C MET A 5 -6.32 11.06 -11.47
N PRO A 6 -7.36 10.20 -11.52
CA PRO A 6 -7.17 8.78 -11.67
C PRO A 6 -6.49 8.41 -12.98
N SER A 7 -5.53 7.48 -12.90
CA SER A 7 -5.00 6.81 -14.09
C SER A 7 -6.09 5.99 -14.77
N LYS A 8 -5.92 5.68 -16.06
CA LYS A 8 -6.86 4.83 -16.83
C LYS A 8 -6.75 3.37 -16.38
N MET A 9 -7.32 3.04 -15.22
CA MET A 9 -7.07 1.77 -14.53
C MET A 9 -7.46 0.54 -15.35
N ASP A 10 -8.53 0.60 -16.15
CA ASP A 10 -8.90 -0.53 -17.02
C ASP A 10 -7.81 -0.86 -18.05
N ALA A 11 -7.21 0.18 -18.66
CA ALA A 11 -6.15 0.00 -19.65
C ALA A 11 -4.86 -0.52 -19.01
N ILE A 12 -4.52 0.00 -17.82
CA ILE A 12 -3.36 -0.46 -17.05
C ILE A 12 -3.55 -1.91 -16.63
N LYS A 13 -4.74 -2.25 -16.10
CA LYS A 13 -5.09 -3.60 -15.66
C LYS A 13 -5.03 -4.60 -16.81
N ALA A 14 -5.58 -4.25 -17.97
CA ALA A 14 -5.50 -5.11 -19.17
C ALA A 14 -4.05 -5.41 -19.59
N VAL A 15 -3.15 -4.42 -19.53
CA VAL A 15 -1.72 -4.63 -19.83
C VAL A 15 -1.07 -5.50 -18.75
N ALA A 16 -1.33 -5.21 -17.47
CA ALA A 16 -0.76 -5.97 -16.36
C ALA A 16 -1.16 -7.44 -16.43
N ASP A 17 -2.45 -7.73 -16.61
CA ASP A 17 -2.99 -9.08 -16.69
C ASP A 17 -2.43 -9.83 -17.90
N LYS A 18 -2.32 -9.17 -19.07
CA LYS A 18 -1.72 -9.76 -20.28
C LYS A 18 -0.28 -10.23 -20.07
N HIS A 19 0.48 -9.51 -19.23
CA HIS A 19 1.90 -9.76 -19.01
C HIS A 19 2.20 -10.42 -17.66
N GLY A 20 1.19 -10.78 -16.88
CA GLY A 20 1.36 -11.34 -15.54
C GLY A 20 2.06 -10.38 -14.57
N LEU A 21 1.88 -9.07 -14.75
CA LEU A 21 2.51 -8.03 -13.91
C LEU A 21 1.63 -7.69 -12.72
N LYS A 22 2.29 -7.34 -11.62
CA LYS A 22 1.67 -6.77 -10.42
C LYS A 22 1.46 -5.26 -10.59
N ILE A 23 0.43 -4.74 -9.94
CA ILE A 23 0.11 -3.30 -9.92
C ILE A 23 0.38 -2.75 -8.53
N LEU A 24 1.29 -1.79 -8.46
CA LEU A 24 1.44 -0.89 -7.30
C LEU A 24 0.74 0.43 -7.62
N GLU A 25 -0.24 0.79 -6.80
CA GLU A 25 -1.01 2.02 -6.98
C GLU A 25 -0.48 3.14 -6.05
N ASP A 26 0.22 4.13 -6.62
CA ASP A 26 0.54 5.35 -5.87
C ASP A 26 -0.65 6.33 -5.90
N ALA A 27 -1.37 6.33 -4.79
CA ALA A 27 -2.57 7.13 -4.54
C ALA A 27 -2.29 8.37 -3.66
N SER A 28 -1.02 8.75 -3.46
CA SER A 28 -0.62 9.85 -2.58
C SER A 28 -1.33 11.18 -2.86
N HIS A 29 -1.67 11.48 -4.11
CA HIS A 29 -2.38 12.72 -4.48
C HIS A 29 -3.89 12.52 -4.69
N ALA A 30 -4.43 11.34 -4.42
CA ALA A 30 -5.77 10.93 -4.85
C ALA A 30 -6.63 10.37 -3.71
N HIS A 31 -6.42 10.85 -2.49
CA HIS A 31 -7.31 10.56 -1.36
C HIS A 31 -8.75 10.93 -1.72
N GLY A 32 -9.69 10.00 -1.52
CA GLY A 32 -11.11 10.21 -1.79
C GLY A 32 -11.49 10.23 -3.29
N ALA A 33 -10.54 10.11 -4.22
CA ALA A 33 -10.85 10.03 -5.64
C ALA A 33 -11.47 8.67 -5.99
N THR A 34 -12.25 8.63 -7.06
CA THR A 34 -12.86 7.40 -7.60
C THR A 34 -12.57 7.26 -9.09
N TYR A 35 -12.44 6.02 -9.56
CA TYR A 35 -12.44 5.66 -10.97
C TYR A 35 -13.62 4.73 -11.23
N LYS A 36 -14.57 5.16 -12.06
CA LYS A 36 -15.82 4.41 -12.32
C LYS A 36 -16.50 3.95 -11.02
N GLU A 37 -16.75 4.90 -10.12
CA GLU A 37 -17.41 4.71 -8.81
C GLU A 37 -16.63 3.87 -7.79
N LYS A 38 -15.54 3.21 -8.18
CA LYS A 38 -14.66 2.47 -7.27
C LYS A 38 -13.54 3.40 -6.76
N PRO A 39 -13.25 3.41 -5.44
CA PRO A 39 -12.23 4.30 -4.87
C PRO A 39 -10.83 3.97 -5.38
N ILE A 40 -10.00 5.00 -5.56
CA ILE A 40 -8.56 4.86 -5.75
C ILE A 40 -7.96 4.24 -4.49
N GLY A 41 -7.01 3.33 -4.66
CA GLY A 41 -6.51 2.48 -3.59
C GLY A 41 -7.05 1.04 -3.62
N SER A 42 -7.95 0.73 -4.55
CA SER A 42 -8.62 -0.58 -4.65
C SER A 42 -8.34 -1.33 -5.95
N PHE A 43 -7.39 -0.85 -6.77
CA PHE A 43 -7.09 -1.42 -8.08
C PHE A 43 -5.73 -2.13 -8.15
N GLY A 44 -4.80 -1.75 -7.29
CA GLY A 44 -3.50 -2.39 -7.16
C GLY A 44 -3.56 -3.73 -6.43
N ASP A 45 -2.54 -4.56 -6.63
CA ASP A 45 -2.20 -5.64 -5.70
C ASP A 45 -1.76 -5.07 -4.34
N VAL A 46 -1.12 -3.90 -4.39
CA VAL A 46 -0.80 -3.04 -3.26
C VAL A 46 -1.10 -1.61 -3.67
N SER A 47 -1.64 -0.82 -2.75
CA SER A 47 -1.87 0.61 -2.94
C SER A 47 -1.29 1.40 -1.77
N VAL A 48 -0.77 2.59 -2.03
CA VAL A 48 -0.14 3.43 -1.00
C VAL A 48 -0.64 4.87 -1.03
N PHE A 49 -0.74 5.44 0.16
CA PHE A 49 -1.09 6.83 0.39
C PHE A 49 -0.02 7.50 1.25
N SER A 50 0.36 8.71 0.90
CA SER A 50 1.15 9.58 1.76
C SER A 50 0.23 10.43 2.63
N MET A 51 0.56 10.55 3.91
CA MET A 51 -0.12 11.43 4.86
C MET A 51 0.80 12.57 5.32
N GLN A 52 1.78 12.95 4.49
CA GLN A 52 2.63 14.12 4.71
C GLN A 52 1.77 15.40 4.84
N GLY A 53 2.26 16.41 5.54
CA GLY A 53 1.49 17.62 5.88
C GLY A 53 0.88 18.39 4.71
N ASN A 54 1.37 18.22 3.48
CA ASN A 54 0.82 18.85 2.28
C ASN A 54 -0.22 17.98 1.52
N LYS A 55 -0.53 16.78 2.03
CA LYS A 55 -1.48 15.86 1.41
C LYS A 55 -2.90 16.22 1.81
N LEU A 56 -3.87 15.74 1.03
CA LEU A 56 -5.29 16.04 1.25
C LEU A 56 -5.79 15.48 2.60
N VAL A 57 -5.22 14.37 3.06
CA VAL A 57 -5.45 13.80 4.40
C VAL A 57 -4.12 13.74 5.14
N PRO A 58 -3.73 14.82 5.86
CA PRO A 58 -2.43 14.91 6.51
C PRO A 58 -2.44 14.30 7.93
N SER A 59 -1.30 13.77 8.37
CA SER A 59 -1.01 13.31 9.73
C SER A 59 0.34 13.83 10.26
N GLY A 60 0.81 14.96 9.73
CA GLY A 60 2.18 15.45 9.92
C GLY A 60 3.12 14.71 8.97
N GLU A 61 3.58 13.54 9.37
CA GLU A 61 4.32 12.61 8.52
C GLU A 61 3.68 11.23 8.63
N GLY A 62 3.69 10.45 7.55
CA GLY A 62 3.13 9.11 7.55
C GLY A 62 2.71 8.60 6.19
N GLY A 63 2.21 7.37 6.19
CA GLY A 63 1.63 6.74 5.02
C GLY A 63 0.78 5.54 5.40
N VAL A 64 -0.05 5.13 4.44
CA VAL A 64 -0.92 3.97 4.56
C VAL A 64 -0.63 3.05 3.39
N LEU A 65 -0.49 1.76 3.68
CA LEU A 65 -0.45 0.70 2.68
C LEU A 65 -1.75 -0.09 2.77
N LEU A 66 -2.38 -0.33 1.62
CA LEU A 66 -3.55 -1.17 1.46
C LEU A 66 -3.17 -2.39 0.63
N CYS A 67 -3.62 -3.56 1.04
CA CYS A 67 -3.51 -4.80 0.28
C CYS A 67 -4.53 -5.81 0.80
N ASP A 68 -5.01 -6.68 -0.09
CA ASP A 68 -5.87 -7.81 0.31
C ASP A 68 -5.07 -9.09 0.57
N SER A 69 -3.80 -9.13 0.12
CA SER A 69 -2.93 -10.29 0.28
C SER A 69 -2.27 -10.32 1.65
N GLN A 70 -2.47 -11.41 2.39
CA GLN A 70 -1.77 -11.70 3.64
C GLN A 70 -0.25 -11.68 3.45
N GLU A 71 0.25 -12.18 2.33
CA GLU A 71 1.69 -12.21 2.02
C GLU A 71 2.28 -10.78 1.94
N TYR A 72 1.56 -9.84 1.33
CA TYR A 72 1.99 -8.45 1.23
C TYR A 72 1.87 -7.72 2.57
N TYR A 73 0.80 -7.98 3.33
CA TYR A 73 0.65 -7.46 4.68
C TYR A 73 1.82 -7.88 5.59
N GLU A 74 2.16 -9.16 5.60
CA GLU A 74 3.26 -9.69 6.42
C GLU A 74 4.62 -9.16 5.94
N SER A 75 4.81 -9.04 4.63
CA SER A 75 6.03 -8.45 4.06
C SER A 75 6.20 -6.98 4.44
N ALA A 76 5.13 -6.18 4.39
CA ALA A 76 5.15 -4.80 4.84
C ALA A 76 5.39 -4.69 6.35
N THR A 77 4.75 -5.56 7.15
CA THR A 77 4.87 -5.58 8.61
C THR A 77 6.29 -5.88 9.06
N ARG A 78 6.94 -6.89 8.44
CA ARG A 78 8.36 -7.23 8.68
C ARG A 78 9.32 -6.08 8.51
N LEU A 79 9.04 -5.15 7.58
CA LEU A 79 9.96 -4.07 7.24
C LEU A 79 9.71 -2.78 8.04
N GLY A 80 8.53 -2.62 8.67
CA GLY A 80 8.12 -1.30 9.17
C GLY A 80 7.29 -1.25 10.44
N HIS A 81 6.85 -2.37 11.01
CA HIS A 81 5.98 -2.35 12.19
C HIS A 81 6.41 -3.35 13.27
N TYR A 82 7.16 -2.86 14.27
CA TYR A 82 7.71 -3.69 15.35
C TYR A 82 6.64 -4.29 16.27
N GLU A 83 5.57 -3.57 16.57
CA GLU A 83 4.49 -4.08 17.44
C GLU A 83 3.70 -5.19 16.72
N ARG A 84 3.28 -4.93 15.48
CA ARG A 84 2.45 -5.87 14.69
C ARG A 84 3.21 -7.12 14.26
N LEU A 85 4.55 -7.08 14.26
CA LEU A 85 5.36 -8.24 13.89
C LEU A 85 5.20 -9.40 14.89
N LEU A 86 4.91 -9.10 16.16
CA LEU A 86 4.63 -10.09 17.19
C LEU A 86 3.28 -10.79 16.99
N ASP A 87 2.34 -10.11 16.33
CA ASP A 87 0.97 -10.59 16.08
C ASP A 87 0.86 -11.46 14.82
N LEU A 88 1.95 -11.64 14.05
CA LEU A 88 1.93 -12.52 12.88
C LEU A 88 1.81 -13.99 13.31
N GLU A 89 0.89 -14.73 12.70
CA GLU A 89 0.74 -16.18 12.97
C GLU A 89 1.67 -17.04 12.10
N SER A 90 2.24 -16.46 11.04
CA SER A 90 3.15 -17.17 10.14
C SER A 90 4.59 -17.23 10.66
N GLU A 91 5.45 -17.94 9.94
CA GLU A 91 6.89 -18.00 10.22
C GLU A 91 7.56 -16.61 10.18
N ASN A 92 6.93 -15.62 9.54
CA ASN A 92 7.42 -14.25 9.53
C ASN A 92 7.49 -13.62 10.93
N ARG A 93 6.79 -14.16 11.94
CA ARG A 93 6.93 -13.75 13.35
C ARG A 93 8.37 -13.91 13.87
N TYR A 94 9.15 -14.84 13.29
CA TYR A 94 10.55 -15.04 13.64
C TYR A 94 11.36 -13.73 13.60
N PHE A 95 11.05 -12.83 12.67
CA PHE A 95 11.77 -11.57 12.52
C PHE A 95 11.63 -10.65 13.73
N ALA A 96 10.58 -10.81 14.57
CA ALA A 96 10.43 -10.03 15.81
C ALA A 96 11.60 -10.24 16.77
N ALA A 97 12.17 -11.46 16.82
CA ALA A 97 13.32 -11.76 17.65
C ALA A 97 14.65 -11.21 17.09
N THR A 98 14.68 -10.82 15.81
CA THR A 98 15.91 -10.38 15.12
C THR A 98 16.13 -8.87 15.20
N GLY A 99 15.10 -8.09 15.54
CA GLY A 99 15.13 -6.63 15.43
C GLY A 99 15.14 -6.11 13.98
N PHE A 100 14.93 -6.99 12.99
CA PHE A 100 14.80 -6.61 11.59
C PHE A 100 13.61 -5.65 11.40
N GLY A 101 13.82 -4.56 10.66
CA GLY A 101 12.80 -3.53 10.46
C GLY A 101 12.70 -2.52 11.62
N PHE A 102 13.48 -2.66 12.70
CA PHE A 102 13.53 -1.63 13.74
C PHE A 102 14.27 -0.40 13.21
N LYS A 103 13.55 0.71 13.17
CA LYS A 103 14.11 2.03 12.85
C LYS A 103 14.56 2.67 14.16
N PHE A 104 15.87 2.67 14.41
CA PHE A 104 16.48 3.44 15.50
C PHE A 104 16.53 4.93 15.16
#